data_AF-D2Q1G2-F1
#
_entry.id   AF-D2Q1G2-F1
#
_cell.length_a   1.000
_cell.length_b   1.000
_cell.length_c   1.000
_cell.angle_alpha   90.00
_cell.angle_beta   90.00
_cell.angle_gamma   90.00
#
_symmetry.space_group_name_H-M   'P 1'
#
loop_
_entity.id
_entity.type
_entity.pdbx_description
1 polymer ?
#
loop_
_entity_poly.entity_id
_entity_poly.type
_entity_poly.pdbx_seq_one_letter_code
_entity_poly.pdbx_strand_id
1 'polypeptide(L)'
;MIYLATAALVKLVRREVPSDALTDWLNDRMDLPLVSSALAEIELPRALRRTEPALLAAVPAVLSRLAVYEIDEQVRATAAAYADPLIRPLDAIHLATAHAVLADDLTAFVTYDRRLLASAETLGLPTACPV
;
A
#
# COMPACT_ATOMS: atom_id res chain seq x y z
N MET A 1 -11.89 5.33 -1.97
CA MET A 1 -10.63 5.37 -1.18
C MET A 1 -9.43 4.98 -2.03
N ILE A 2 -8.20 5.37 -1.66
CA ILE A 2 -6.97 4.94 -2.35
C ILE A 2 -6.11 4.15 -1.37
N TYR A 3 -5.86 2.88 -1.67
CA TYR A 3 -4.97 2.01 -0.89
C TYR A 3 -3.52 2.17 -1.34
N LEU A 4 -2.63 2.45 -0.40
CA LEU A 4 -1.19 2.57 -0.65
C LEU A 4 -0.46 1.37 -0.04
N ALA A 5 0.06 0.47 -0.87
CA ALA A 5 0.98 -0.56 -0.40
C ALA A 5 2.32 0.07 0.03
N THR A 6 3.11 -0.65 0.84
CA THR A 6 4.35 -0.08 1.39
C THR A 6 5.31 0.45 0.32
N ALA A 7 5.39 -0.19 -0.85
CA ALA A 7 6.23 0.29 -1.96
C ALA A 7 5.84 1.70 -2.45
N ALA A 8 4.53 2.04 -2.44
CA ALA A 8 4.07 3.39 -2.76
C ALA A 8 4.41 4.39 -1.66
N LEU A 9 4.30 3.99 -0.39
CA LEU A 9 4.70 4.84 0.75
C LEU A 9 6.21 5.13 0.74
N VAL A 10 7.04 4.16 0.36
CA VAL A 10 8.49 4.39 0.18
C VAL A 10 8.74 5.47 -0.87
N LYS A 11 7.95 5.52 -1.95
CA LYS A 11 8.03 6.59 -2.97
C LYS A 11 7.56 7.95 -2.44
N LEU A 12 6.59 8.00 -1.53
CA LEU A 12 6.22 9.28 -0.90
C LEU A 12 7.29 9.79 0.07
N VAL A 13 8.00 8.89 0.76
CA VAL A 13 9.10 9.27 1.66
C VAL A 13 10.33 9.72 0.86
N ARG A 14 10.66 9.01 -0.23
CA ARG A 14 11.78 9.35 -1.12
C ARG A 14 11.29 10.28 -2.22
N ARG A 15 11.56 11.57 -2.13
CA ARG A 15 11.36 12.48 -3.28
C ARG A 15 12.41 12.20 -4.36
N GLU A 16 12.21 11.14 -5.13
CA GLU A 16 12.92 10.87 -6.39
C GLU A 16 12.04 11.27 -7.58
N VAL A 17 12.58 11.43 -8.78
CA VAL A 17 11.83 11.83 -9.99
C VAL A 17 10.52 11.04 -10.24
N PRO A 18 10.43 9.71 -9.98
CA PRO A 18 9.16 8.96 -10.08
C PRO A 18 8.13 9.27 -8.98
N SER A 19 8.49 10.09 -7.99
CA SER A 19 7.62 10.47 -6.88
C SER A 19 6.78 11.70 -7.19
N ASP A 20 7.13 12.47 -8.23
CA ASP A 20 6.34 13.60 -8.71
C ASP A 20 5.05 13.10 -9.35
N ALA A 21 5.12 12.08 -10.21
CA ALA A 21 3.95 11.47 -10.83
C ALA A 21 2.96 10.90 -9.80
N LEU A 22 3.45 10.23 -8.74
CA LEU A 22 2.58 9.77 -7.65
C LEU A 22 1.95 10.95 -6.91
N THR A 23 2.74 11.98 -6.60
CA THR A 23 2.28 13.14 -5.86
C THR A 23 1.21 13.90 -6.64
N ASP A 24 1.43 14.15 -7.93
CA ASP A 24 0.49 14.81 -8.82
C ASP A 24 -0.79 13.98 -8.98
N TRP A 25 -0.65 12.67 -9.19
CA TRP A 25 -1.79 11.76 -9.29
C TRP A 25 -2.65 11.73 -8.01
N LEU A 26 -2.03 11.86 -6.84
CA LEU A 26 -2.74 11.98 -5.56
C LEU A 26 -3.35 13.38 -5.37
N ASN A 27 -2.67 14.44 -5.82
CA ASN A 27 -3.18 15.81 -5.75
C ASN A 27 -4.45 15.97 -6.61
N ASP A 28 -4.52 15.32 -7.76
CA ASP A 28 -5.73 15.29 -8.61
C ASP A 28 -6.91 14.55 -7.96
N ARG A 29 -6.68 13.85 -6.84
CA ARG A 29 -7.64 12.99 -6.11
C ARG A 29 -7.66 13.30 -4.61
N MET A 30 -7.41 14.55 -4.27
CA MET A 30 -7.27 15.03 -2.89
C MET A 30 -8.56 14.90 -2.05
N ASP A 31 -9.71 14.65 -2.68
CA ASP A 31 -10.99 14.33 -2.04
C ASP A 31 -11.10 12.87 -1.59
N LEU A 32 -10.25 11.98 -2.10
CA LEU A 32 -10.24 10.57 -1.74
C LEU A 32 -9.32 10.29 -0.54
N PRO A 33 -9.81 9.63 0.52
CA PRO A 33 -8.97 9.29 1.66
C PRO A 33 -7.93 8.25 1.27
N LEU A 34 -6.74 8.40 1.84
CA LEU A 34 -5.62 7.47 1.69
C LEU A 34 -5.67 6.44 2.80
N VAL A 35 -5.57 5.17 2.45
CA VAL A 35 -5.64 4.05 3.39
C VAL A 35 -4.46 3.10 3.19
N SER A 36 -4.08 2.38 4.26
CA SER A 36 -3.10 1.30 4.21
C SER A 36 -3.37 0.30 5.33
N SER A 37 -2.78 -0.89 5.23
CA SER A 37 -2.72 -1.83 6.36
C SER A 37 -1.80 -1.30 7.47
N ALA A 38 -2.10 -1.64 8.72
CA ALA A 38 -1.19 -1.49 9.87
C ALA A 38 0.16 -2.20 9.63
N LEU A 39 0.23 -3.14 8.69
CA LEU A 39 1.49 -3.73 8.24
C LEU A 39 2.50 -2.67 7.75
N ALA A 40 2.05 -1.56 7.18
CA ALA A 40 2.92 -0.48 6.72
C ALA A 40 3.74 0.16 7.84
N GLU A 41 3.23 0.16 9.08
CA GLU A 41 3.96 0.65 10.26
C GLU A 41 5.20 -0.19 10.56
N ILE A 42 5.21 -1.46 10.12
CA ILE A 42 6.33 -2.37 10.24
C ILE A 42 7.21 -2.30 9.00
N GLU A 43 6.61 -2.45 7.82
CA GLU A 43 7.39 -2.60 6.59
C GLU A 43 8.08 -1.32 6.17
N LEU A 44 7.44 -0.15 6.28
CA LEU A 44 8.01 1.12 5.84
C LEU A 44 9.34 1.45 6.56
N PRO A 45 9.40 1.50 7.90
CA PRO A 45 10.68 1.77 8.57
C PRO A 45 11.69 0.63 8.38
N ARG A 46 11.28 -0.63 8.19
CA ARG A 46 12.21 -1.72 7.87
C ARG A 46 12.82 -1.56 6.47
N ALA A 47 12.01 -1.20 5.49
CA ALA A 47 12.46 -0.94 4.12
C ALA A 47 13.49 0.21 4.10
N LEU A 48 13.18 1.32 4.78
CA LEU A 48 14.08 2.48 4.88
C LEU A 48 15.37 2.14 5.65
N ARG A 49 15.32 1.40 6.76
CA ARG A 49 16.55 0.95 7.46
C ARG A 49 17.51 0.19 6.56
N ARG A 50 17.00 -0.59 5.61
CA ARG A 50 17.84 -1.40 4.71
C ARG A 50 18.54 -0.56 3.62
N THR A 51 17.98 0.60 3.28
CA THR A 51 18.31 1.27 2.02
C THR A 51 18.61 2.75 2.20
N GLU A 52 17.83 3.47 3.01
CA GLU A 52 17.97 4.91 3.26
C GLU A 52 17.63 5.25 4.72
N PRO A 53 18.49 4.88 5.69
CA PRO A 53 18.22 5.11 7.12
C PRO A 53 17.99 6.57 7.49
N ALA A 54 18.59 7.50 6.74
CA ALA A 54 18.45 8.94 6.95
C ALA A 54 16.99 9.43 6.84
N LEU A 55 16.13 8.71 6.11
CA LEU A 55 14.73 9.08 5.90
C LEU A 55 13.77 8.56 6.98
N LEU A 56 14.26 7.82 7.98
CA LEU A 56 13.39 7.25 9.03
C LEU A 56 12.63 8.32 9.82
N ALA A 57 13.19 9.51 9.97
CA ALA A 57 12.54 10.62 10.66
C ALA A 57 11.26 11.10 9.96
N ALA A 58 11.09 10.82 8.66
CA ALA A 58 9.91 11.21 7.89
C ALA A 58 8.73 10.22 8.03
N VAL A 59 8.98 9.00 8.52
CA VAL A 59 7.97 7.92 8.59
C VAL A 59 6.70 8.35 9.36
N PRO A 60 6.79 8.94 10.57
CA PRO A 60 5.59 9.32 11.31
C PRO A 60 4.71 10.32 10.57
N ALA A 61 5.32 11.27 9.85
CA ALA A 61 4.60 12.29 9.10
C ALA A 61 3.89 11.74 7.85
N VAL A 62 4.39 10.64 7.28
CA VAL A 62 3.75 9.97 6.15
C VAL A 62 2.60 9.09 6.65
N LEU A 63 2.83 8.31 7.71
CA LEU A 63 1.79 7.44 8.29
C LEU A 63 0.62 8.25 8.87
N SER A 64 0.86 9.43 9.45
CA SER A 64 -0.20 10.28 10.01
C SER A 64 -1.20 10.83 8.99
N ARG A 65 -0.91 10.70 7.69
CA ARG A 65 -1.80 11.10 6.59
C ARG A 65 -2.71 9.95 6.12
N LEU A 66 -2.51 8.74 6.64
CA LEU A 66 -3.23 7.54 6.23
C LEU A 66 -4.27 7.19 7.28
N ALA A 67 -5.44 6.76 6.83
CA ALA A 67 -6.31 5.93 7.64
C ALA A 67 -5.73 4.51 7.63
N VAL A 68 -5.30 4.03 8.80
CA VAL A 68 -4.68 2.72 8.96
C VAL A 68 -5.75 1.70 9.31
N TYR A 69 -5.79 0.61 8.55
CA TYR A 69 -6.70 -0.52 8.76
C TYR A 69 -5.96 -1.66 9.47
N GLU A 70 -6.53 -2.14 10.57
CA GLU A 70 -5.93 -3.17 11.42
C GLU A 70 -5.87 -4.54 10.73
N ILE A 71 -4.90 -5.37 11.13
CA ILE A 71 -4.80 -6.77 10.66
C ILE A 71 -5.69 -7.66 11.53
N ASP A 72 -6.99 -7.44 11.45
CA ASP A 72 -8.01 -8.13 12.24
C ASP A 72 -8.22 -9.60 11.81
N GLU A 73 -9.17 -10.28 12.46
CA GLU A 73 -9.47 -11.69 12.16
C GLU A 73 -9.89 -11.92 10.71
N GLN A 74 -10.69 -11.02 10.14
CA GLN A 74 -11.15 -11.12 8.76
C GLN A 74 -9.98 -10.99 7.79
N VAL A 75 -9.12 -9.98 7.97
CA VAL A 75 -7.91 -9.79 7.14
C VAL A 75 -7.02 -11.04 7.21
N ARG A 76 -6.76 -11.57 8.41
CA ARG A 76 -5.91 -12.78 8.56
C ARG A 76 -6.52 -14.00 7.89
N ALA A 77 -7.82 -14.24 8.06
CA ALA A 77 -8.52 -15.36 7.45
C ALA A 77 -8.53 -15.26 5.92
N THR A 78 -8.82 -14.07 5.37
CA THR A 78 -8.79 -13.83 3.92
C THR A 78 -7.39 -13.99 3.35
N ALA A 79 -6.35 -13.45 4.00
CA ALA A 79 -4.98 -13.59 3.55
C ALA A 79 -4.54 -15.06 3.50
N ALA A 80 -4.94 -15.87 4.50
CA ALA A 80 -4.64 -17.30 4.55
C ALA A 80 -5.41 -18.13 3.51
N ALA A 81 -6.54 -17.62 3.00
CA ALA A 81 -7.41 -18.33 2.07
C ALA A 81 -7.02 -18.16 0.59
N TYR A 82 -6.06 -17.27 0.26
CA TYR A 82 -5.60 -17.12 -1.11
C TYR A 82 -4.99 -18.43 -1.63
N ALA A 83 -5.52 -18.92 -2.75
CA ALA A 83 -5.13 -20.21 -3.32
C ALA A 83 -3.80 -20.16 -4.10
N ASP A 84 -3.38 -18.98 -4.57
CA ASP A 84 -2.14 -18.82 -5.31
C ASP A 84 -0.92 -18.96 -4.35
N PRO A 85 -0.12 -20.02 -4.48
CA PRO A 85 1.03 -20.26 -3.60
C PRO A 85 2.19 -19.28 -3.84
N LEU A 86 2.16 -18.47 -4.91
CA LEU A 86 3.20 -17.51 -5.25
C LEU A 86 3.01 -16.14 -4.59
N ILE A 87 1.84 -15.89 -4.00
CA ILE A 87 1.60 -14.68 -3.21
C ILE A 87 2.42 -14.76 -1.93
N ARG A 88 3.29 -13.77 -1.71
CA ARG A 88 4.11 -13.71 -0.49
C ARG A 88 3.20 -13.39 0.72
N PRO A 89 3.54 -13.85 1.94
CA PRO A 89 2.68 -13.62 3.11
C PRO A 89 2.34 -12.15 3.38
N LEU A 90 3.28 -11.23 3.19
CA LEU A 90 3.06 -9.79 3.39
C LEU A 90 2.21 -9.18 2.28
N ASP A 91 2.39 -9.65 1.04
CA ASP A 91 1.56 -9.28 -0.11
C ASP A 91 0.11 -9.75 0.13
N ALA A 92 -0.09 -10.97 0.63
CA ALA A 92 -1.41 -11.51 0.99
C ALA A 92 -2.12 -10.63 2.02
N ILE A 93 -1.42 -10.11 3.02
CA ILE A 93 -2.02 -9.20 4.00
C ILE A 93 -2.44 -7.89 3.32
N HIS A 94 -1.59 -7.29 2.48
CA HIS A 94 -1.95 -6.09 1.74
C HIS A 94 -3.19 -6.28 0.86
N LEU A 95 -3.24 -7.38 0.11
CA LEU A 95 -4.38 -7.73 -0.75
C LEU A 95 -5.65 -7.98 0.08
N ALA A 96 -5.54 -8.70 1.19
CA ALA A 96 -6.68 -9.00 2.05
C ALA A 96 -7.22 -7.75 2.75
N THR A 97 -6.34 -6.85 3.21
CA THR A 97 -6.76 -5.55 3.75
C THR A 97 -7.43 -4.72 2.66
N ALA A 98 -6.86 -4.65 1.46
CA ALA A 98 -7.48 -3.93 0.36
C ALA A 98 -8.86 -4.50 -0.02
N HIS A 99 -9.04 -5.83 0.02
CA HIS A 99 -10.35 -6.48 -0.14
C HIS A 99 -11.34 -6.17 0.99
N ALA A 100 -10.88 -6.17 2.24
CA ALA A 100 -11.74 -5.81 3.37
C ALA A 100 -12.24 -4.35 3.24
N VAL A 101 -11.38 -3.46 2.75
CA VAL A 101 -11.70 -2.05 2.47
C VAL A 101 -12.44 -1.87 1.13
N LEU A 102 -12.36 -2.84 0.19
CA LEU A 102 -13.03 -2.79 -1.13
C LEU A 102 -14.55 -2.68 -1.00
N ALA A 103 -15.10 -3.16 0.12
CA ALA A 103 -16.51 -2.98 0.47
C ALA A 103 -16.93 -1.51 0.61
N ASP A 104 -15.97 -0.58 0.78
CA ASP A 104 -16.17 0.86 1.03
C ASP A 104 -15.68 1.75 -0.14
N ASP A 105 -15.91 1.36 -1.39
CA ASP A 105 -15.56 2.13 -2.60
C ASP A 105 -14.04 2.36 -2.81
N LEU A 106 -13.23 1.30 -2.73
CA LEU A 106 -11.82 1.38 -3.12
C LEU A 106 -11.69 1.75 -4.62
N THR A 107 -11.07 2.88 -4.89
CA THR A 107 -10.91 3.48 -6.22
C THR A 107 -9.60 3.05 -6.87
N ALA A 108 -8.56 2.83 -6.07
CA ALA A 108 -7.26 2.39 -6.55
C ALA A 108 -6.45 1.66 -5.47
N PHE A 109 -5.75 0.61 -5.87
CA PHE A 109 -4.69 -0.06 -5.14
C PHE A 109 -3.35 0.30 -5.78
N VAL A 110 -2.57 1.12 -5.07
CA VAL A 110 -1.31 1.69 -5.57
C VAL A 110 -0.13 0.92 -5.03
N THR A 111 0.68 0.38 -5.94
CA THR A 111 1.96 -0.26 -5.61
C THR A 111 2.95 -0.12 -6.77
N TYR A 112 4.23 -0.10 -6.42
CA TYR A 112 5.34 -0.15 -7.38
C TYR A 112 6.06 -1.51 -7.37
N ASP A 113 5.63 -2.44 -6.51
CA ASP A 113 6.06 -3.84 -6.60
C ASP A 113 5.24 -4.52 -7.69
N ARG A 114 5.91 -4.85 -8.82
CA ARG A 114 5.26 -5.46 -9.99
C ARG A 114 4.60 -6.81 -9.70
N ARG A 115 5.11 -7.58 -8.74
CA ARG A 115 4.52 -8.87 -8.37
C ARG A 115 3.22 -8.66 -7.61
N LEU A 116 3.25 -7.77 -6.62
CA LEU A 116 2.04 -7.41 -5.87
C LEU A 116 0.99 -6.76 -6.78
N LEU A 117 1.41 -5.92 -7.74
CA LEU A 117 0.52 -5.32 -8.74
C LEU A 117 -0.21 -6.40 -9.56
N ALA A 118 0.53 -7.36 -10.11
CA ALA A 118 -0.03 -8.46 -10.89
C ALA A 118 -0.99 -9.36 -10.07
N SER A 119 -0.66 -9.62 -8.80
CA SER A 119 -1.55 -10.35 -7.90
C SER A 119 -2.84 -9.55 -7.62
N ALA A 120 -2.74 -8.24 -7.41
CA ALA A 120 -3.90 -7.38 -7.22
C ALA A 120 -4.82 -7.34 -8.47
N GLU A 121 -4.24 -7.23 -9.66
CA GLU A 121 -4.95 -7.30 -10.94
C GLU A 121 -5.67 -8.64 -11.12
N THR A 122 -4.99 -9.75 -10.80
CA THR A 122 -5.58 -11.09 -10.89
C THR A 122 -6.77 -11.27 -9.95
N LEU A 123 -6.76 -10.58 -8.81
CA LEU A 123 -7.85 -10.55 -7.84
C LEU A 123 -8.95 -9.53 -8.19
N GLY A 124 -8.81 -8.77 -9.29
CA GLY A 124 -9.80 -7.80 -9.75
C GLY A 124 -9.80 -6.48 -8.99
N LEU A 125 -8.76 -6.17 -8.22
CA LEU A 125 -8.60 -4.88 -7.59
C LEU A 125 -8.39 -3.78 -8.65
N PRO A 126 -8.96 -2.58 -8.50
CA PRO A 126 -8.63 -1.47 -9.37
C PRO A 126 -7.19 -1.04 -9.07
N THR A 127 -6.23 -1.37 -9.94
CA THR A 127 -4.81 -1.08 -9.67
C THR A 127 -4.34 0.22 -10.30
N ALA A 128 -3.32 0.84 -9.70
CA ALA A 128 -2.62 1.98 -10.28
C ALA A 128 -1.13 1.97 -9.93
N CYS A 129 -0.30 2.42 -10.87
CA CYS A 129 1.11 2.68 -10.67
C CYS A 129 1.49 3.93 -11.48
N PRO A 130 1.24 5.14 -10.95
CA PRO A 130 1.59 6.39 -11.63
C PRO A 130 3.07 6.43 -12.05
N VAL A 131 3.37 6.97 -13.24
CA VAL A 131 4.72 7.02 -13.83
C VAL A 131 5.07 8.41 -14.35
#